data_AF-A0A920R845-F1
#
_entry.id   AF-A0A920R845-F1
#
_cell.length_a   1.000
_cell.length_b   1.000
_cell.length_c   1.000
_cell.angle_alpha   90.00
_cell.angle_beta   90.00
_cell.angle_gamma   90.00
#
_symmetry.space_group_name_H-M   'P 1'
#
loop_
_entity.id
_entity.type
_entity.pdbx_description
1 polymer ?
#
loop_
_entity_poly.entity_id
_entity_poly.type
_entity_poly.pdbx_seq_one_letter_code
_entity_poly.pdbx_strand_id
1 'polypeptide(L)'
;MLVVVFSPSLFAADNASATRMIASVLVDLNHFPSESEKTGLLALAEDEGVGRAFRAVANALANMQHAISDSDKEIMGRIIASDQARPNAKLFAEILLEFNHMANEETKSRLQNLL
;
A
#
# COMPACT_ATOMS: atom_id res chain seq x y z
N MET A 1 -8.93 -4.30 35.35
CA MET A 1 -9.35 -3.47 34.20
C MET A 1 -8.08 -3.05 33.47
N LEU A 2 -7.73 -3.74 32.39
CA LEU A 2 -6.58 -3.39 31.57
C LEU A 2 -6.98 -2.20 30.70
N VAL A 3 -6.43 -1.01 30.99
CA VAL A 3 -6.62 0.16 30.13
C VAL A 3 -5.69 -0.02 28.93
N VAL A 4 -6.24 -0.48 27.82
CA VAL A 4 -5.52 -0.44 26.54
C VAL A 4 -5.53 1.00 26.08
N VAL A 5 -4.40 1.69 26.25
CA VAL A 5 -4.18 3.03 25.72
C VAL A 5 -4.03 2.89 24.21
N PHE A 6 -5.04 3.32 23.45
CA PHE A 6 -4.97 3.38 21.99
C PHE A 6 -4.09 4.57 21.60
N SER A 7 -2.78 4.37 21.56
CA SER A 7 -1.82 5.40 21.17
C SER A 7 -1.82 5.54 19.65
N PRO A 8 -2.33 6.65 19.07
CA PRO A 8 -2.29 6.87 17.62
C PRO A 8 -0.85 6.97 17.08
N SER A 9 0.13 7.12 17.96
CA SER A 9 1.56 7.24 17.69
C SER A 9 2.20 5.95 17.16
N LEU A 10 1.74 4.77 17.60
CA LEU A 10 2.34 3.49 17.20
C LEU A 10 2.12 3.26 15.70
N PHE A 11 0.86 3.34 15.26
CA PHE A 11 0.50 3.25 13.86
C PHE A 11 1.14 4.34 12.98
N ALA A 12 1.51 5.50 13.53
CA ALA A 12 2.05 6.59 12.70
C ALA A 12 3.45 6.26 12.15
N ALA A 13 4.34 5.70 12.98
CA ALA A 13 5.67 5.28 12.56
C ALA A 13 5.60 4.08 11.61
N ASP A 14 4.77 3.10 11.93
CA ASP A 14 4.61 1.89 11.13
C ASP A 14 3.98 2.20 9.76
N ASN A 15 3.01 3.11 9.71
CA ASN A 15 2.46 3.59 8.44
C ASN A 15 3.48 4.41 7.63
N ALA A 16 4.44 5.10 8.25
CA ALA A 16 5.49 5.80 7.53
C ALA A 16 6.49 4.81 6.89
N SER A 17 6.88 3.77 7.63
CA SER A 17 7.68 2.67 7.10
C SER A 17 6.95 1.93 5.98
N ALA A 18 5.66 1.64 6.17
CA ALA A 18 4.81 1.03 5.15
C ALA A 18 4.67 1.90 3.91
N THR A 19 4.53 3.22 4.08
CA THR A 19 4.50 4.18 2.97
C THR A 19 5.76 4.08 2.12
N ARG A 20 6.95 4.11 2.74
CA ARG A 20 8.22 4.02 1.98
C ARG A 20 8.35 2.69 1.25
N MET A 21 8.03 1.58 1.91
CA MET A 21 8.13 0.25 1.30
C MET A 21 7.21 0.13 0.08
N ILE A 22 5.92 0.47 0.22
CA ILE A 22 4.96 0.41 -0.89
C ILE A 22 5.38 1.37 -2.02
N ALA A 23 5.81 2.59 -1.68
CA ALA A 23 6.26 3.55 -2.68
C ALA A 23 7.49 3.06 -3.44
N SER A 24 8.48 2.48 -2.75
CA SER A 24 9.71 1.96 -3.37
C SER A 24 9.38 0.85 -4.36
N VAL A 25 8.54 -0.11 -3.96
CA VAL A 25 8.13 -1.20 -4.87
C VAL A 25 7.41 -0.62 -6.08
N LEU A 26 6.49 0.34 -5.91
CA LEU A 26 5.76 0.93 -7.04
C LEU A 26 6.66 1.75 -7.99
N VAL A 27 7.75 2.36 -7.49
CA VAL A 27 8.74 3.07 -8.31
C VAL A 27 9.52 2.09 -9.20
N ASP A 28 9.96 0.99 -8.60
CA ASP A 28 10.81 -0.01 -9.25
C ASP A 28 9.99 -1.12 -9.96
N LEU A 29 8.65 -1.07 -9.83
CA LEU A 29 7.75 -2.10 -10.31
C LEU A 29 7.91 -2.32 -11.81
N ASN A 30 8.40 -3.50 -12.15
CA ASN A 30 8.53 -3.96 -13.52
C ASN A 30 7.62 -5.17 -13.70
N HIS A 31 6.43 -4.95 -14.24
CA HIS A 31 5.38 -5.95 -14.44
C HIS A 31 4.74 -6.45 -13.14
N PHE A 32 5.50 -7.11 -12.27
CA PHE A 32 5.12 -7.58 -10.94
C PHE A 32 6.27 -7.42 -9.95
N PRO A 33 6.02 -7.42 -8.63
CA PRO A 33 7.08 -7.31 -7.64
C PRO A 33 8.04 -8.50 -7.70
N SER A 34 9.33 -8.26 -7.47
CA SER A 34 10.29 -9.34 -7.26
C SER A 34 9.93 -10.19 -6.02
N GLU A 35 10.49 -11.39 -5.93
CA GLU A 35 10.24 -12.29 -4.78
C GLU A 35 10.55 -11.67 -3.42
N SER A 36 11.63 -10.86 -3.33
CA SER A 36 11.98 -10.14 -2.11
C SER A 36 10.97 -9.05 -1.76
N GLU A 37 10.51 -8.30 -2.76
CA GLU A 37 9.51 -7.24 -2.57
C GLU A 37 8.16 -7.85 -2.17
N LYS A 38 7.75 -8.93 -2.84
CA LYS A 38 6.56 -9.69 -2.49
C LYS A 38 6.61 -10.17 -1.05
N THR A 39 7.74 -10.73 -0.61
CA THR A 39 7.92 -11.18 0.78
C THR A 39 7.77 -10.02 1.76
N GLY A 40 8.38 -8.86 1.49
CA GLY A 40 8.24 -7.67 2.33
C GLY A 40 6.81 -7.14 2.39
N LEU A 41 6.12 -7.10 1.25
CA LEU A 41 4.72 -6.67 1.17
C LEU A 41 3.76 -7.61 1.90
N LEU A 42 3.98 -8.92 1.83
CA LEU A 42 3.19 -9.89 2.59
C LEU A 42 3.42 -9.75 4.10
N ALA A 43 4.66 -9.54 4.54
CA ALA A 43 4.96 -9.27 5.94
C ALA A 43 4.24 -8.00 6.43
N LEU A 44 4.25 -6.94 5.63
CA LEU A 44 3.52 -5.69 5.90
C LEU A 44 2.01 -5.95 5.96
N ALA A 45 1.46 -6.77 5.07
CA ALA A 45 0.05 -7.13 5.06
C ALA A 45 -0.39 -7.92 6.31
N GLU A 46 0.52 -8.60 6.99
CA GLU A 46 0.26 -9.36 8.23
C GLU A 46 0.50 -8.54 9.50
N ASP A 47 1.19 -7.40 9.41
CA ASP A 47 1.55 -6.57 10.57
C ASP A 47 0.34 -5.80 11.15
N GLU A 48 -0.11 -6.20 12.34
CA GLU A 48 -1.23 -5.55 13.05
C GLU A 48 -0.90 -4.13 13.54
N GLY A 49 0.37 -3.74 13.58
CA GLY A 49 0.83 -2.37 13.84
C GLY A 49 0.65 -1.44 12.63
N VAL A 50 0.37 -1.99 11.45
CA VAL A 50 0.11 -1.21 10.23
C VAL A 50 -1.39 -0.98 10.04
N GLY A 51 -1.75 0.22 9.56
CA GLY A 51 -3.14 0.56 9.29
C GLY A 51 -3.76 -0.37 8.23
N ARG A 52 -5.01 -0.81 8.47
CA ARG A 52 -5.72 -1.78 7.60
C ARG A 52 -5.70 -1.43 6.10
N ALA A 53 -5.80 -0.15 5.75
CA ALA A 53 -5.75 0.27 4.35
C ALA A 53 -4.38 0.02 3.70
N PHE A 54 -3.28 0.29 4.41
CA PHE A 54 -1.92 -0.01 3.92
C PHE A 54 -1.69 -1.52 3.80
N ARG A 55 -2.18 -2.29 4.76
CA ARG A 55 -2.10 -3.77 4.71
C ARG A 55 -2.82 -4.33 3.49
N ALA A 56 -4.04 -3.83 3.20
CA ALA A 56 -4.81 -4.23 2.03
C ALA A 56 -4.13 -3.85 0.71
N VAL A 57 -3.58 -2.63 0.61
CA VAL A 57 -2.77 -2.19 -0.54
C VAL A 57 -1.57 -3.11 -0.75
N ALA A 58 -0.82 -3.41 0.30
CA ALA A 58 0.36 -4.26 0.19
C ALA A 58 0.03 -5.69 -0.19
N ASN A 59 -1.08 -6.24 0.33
CA ASN A 59 -1.55 -7.56 -0.08
C ASN A 59 -1.92 -7.61 -1.58
N ALA A 60 -2.64 -6.60 -2.07
CA ALA A 60 -2.99 -6.51 -3.48
C ALA A 60 -1.74 -6.37 -4.37
N LEU A 61 -0.81 -5.49 -4.00
CA LEU A 61 0.45 -5.30 -4.71
C LEU A 61 1.31 -6.58 -4.70
N ALA A 62 1.40 -7.29 -3.58
CA ALA A 62 2.17 -8.54 -3.47
C ALA A 62 1.66 -9.66 -4.38
N ASN A 63 0.35 -9.68 -4.65
CA ASN A 63 -0.31 -10.75 -5.40
C ASN A 63 -0.63 -10.37 -6.85
N MET A 64 -0.29 -9.15 -7.27
CA MET A 64 -0.52 -8.72 -8.64
C MET A 64 0.41 -9.44 -9.61
N GLN A 65 -0.08 -9.66 -10.84
CA GLN A 65 0.72 -10.24 -11.93
C GLN A 65 0.94 -9.23 -13.06
N HIS A 66 -0.13 -8.88 -13.77
CA HIS A 66 -0.16 -7.74 -14.70
C HIS A 66 -0.97 -6.58 -14.12
N ALA A 67 -1.99 -6.93 -13.33
CA ALA A 67 -2.89 -6.04 -12.61
C ALA A 67 -3.34 -6.77 -11.34
N ILE A 68 -3.96 -6.02 -10.43
CA ILE A 68 -4.61 -6.58 -9.24
C ILE A 68 -5.89 -7.35 -9.61
N SER A 69 -6.32 -8.27 -8.73
CA SER A 69 -7.55 -9.05 -8.94
C SER A 69 -8.81 -8.18 -8.88
N ASP A 70 -9.93 -8.63 -9.43
CA ASP A 70 -11.18 -7.86 -9.35
C ASP A 70 -11.66 -7.67 -7.89
N SER A 71 -11.41 -8.66 -7.03
CA SER A 71 -11.69 -8.53 -5.59
C SER A 71 -10.84 -7.43 -4.96
N ASP A 72 -9.56 -7.33 -5.33
CA ASP A 72 -8.68 -6.28 -4.85
C ASP A 72 -9.08 -4.91 -5.40
N LYS A 73 -9.56 -4.82 -6.65
CA LYS A 73 -10.08 -3.55 -7.21
C LYS A 73 -11.25 -3.02 -6.40
N GLU A 74 -12.18 -3.88 -6.00
CA GLU A 74 -13.28 -3.50 -5.12
C GLU A 74 -12.79 -3.00 -3.76
N ILE A 75 -11.78 -3.67 -3.19
CA ILE A 75 -11.14 -3.23 -1.93
C ILE A 75 -10.49 -1.86 -2.10
N MET A 76 -9.74 -1.63 -3.19
CA MET A 76 -9.12 -0.34 -3.49
C MET A 76 -10.17 0.77 -3.63
N GLY A 77 -11.28 0.51 -4.33
CA GLY A 77 -12.40 1.44 -4.42
C GLY A 77 -12.97 1.81 -3.04
N ARG A 78 -13.10 0.84 -2.13
CA ARG A 78 -13.53 1.09 -0.75
C ARG A 78 -12.51 1.92 0.05
N ILE A 79 -11.21 1.72 -0.15
CA ILE A 79 -10.16 2.51 0.50
C ILE A 79 -10.24 3.97 0.05
N ILE A 80 -10.36 4.21 -1.25
CA ILE A 80 -10.47 5.55 -1.84
C ILE A 80 -11.69 6.29 -1.29
N ALA A 81 -12.84 5.61 -1.25
CA ALA A 81 -14.10 6.16 -0.75
C ALA A 81 -14.15 6.35 0.78
N SER A 82 -13.19 5.81 1.54
CA SER A 82 -13.23 5.88 3.00
C SER A 82 -12.69 7.20 3.54
N ASP A 83 -13.47 7.95 4.29
CA ASP A 83 -13.00 9.17 4.99
C ASP A 83 -11.95 8.89 6.08
N GLN A 84 -11.86 7.63 6.52
CA GLN A 84 -10.93 7.21 7.57
C GLN A 84 -9.58 6.73 7.00
N ALA A 85 -9.48 6.53 5.69
CA ALA A 85 -8.24 6.11 5.05
C ALA A 85 -7.26 7.29 4.95
N ARG A 86 -6.00 7.02 5.29
CA ARG A 86 -4.90 7.99 5.19
C ARG A 86 -4.67 8.36 3.71
N PRO A 87 -4.26 9.61 3.40
CA PRO A 87 -4.03 10.05 2.02
C PRO A 87 -3.10 9.14 1.21
N ASN A 88 -1.98 8.69 1.77
CA ASN A 88 -1.04 7.82 1.05
C ASN A 88 -1.66 6.45 0.71
N ALA A 89 -2.49 5.88 1.59
CA ALA A 89 -3.17 4.61 1.29
C ALA A 89 -4.19 4.77 0.15
N LYS A 90 -4.87 5.92 0.07
CA LYS A 90 -5.76 6.24 -1.07
C LYS A 90 -4.97 6.40 -2.37
N LEU A 91 -3.88 7.15 -2.32
CA LEU A 91 -2.96 7.32 -3.44
C LEU A 91 -2.48 5.97 -3.98
N PHE A 92 -1.99 5.08 -3.12
CA PHE A 92 -1.56 3.76 -3.58
C PHE A 92 -2.70 2.93 -4.18
N ALA A 93 -3.90 3.01 -3.60
CA ALA A 93 -5.08 2.35 -4.14
C ALA A 93 -5.46 2.87 -5.54
N GLU A 94 -5.39 4.19 -5.77
CA GLU A 94 -5.58 4.82 -7.09
C GLU A 94 -4.55 4.29 -8.10
N ILE A 95 -3.27 4.28 -7.71
CA ILE A 95 -2.19 3.78 -8.56
C ILE A 95 -2.42 2.32 -8.97
N LEU A 96 -2.81 1.45 -8.03
CA LEU A 96 -3.07 0.04 -8.34
C LEU A 96 -4.27 -0.18 -9.27
N LEU A 97 -5.29 0.70 -9.22
CA LEU A 97 -6.43 0.65 -10.14
C LEU A 97 -6.08 1.11 -11.55
N GLU A 98 -5.17 2.08 -11.66
CA GLU A 98 -4.73 2.66 -12.93
C GLU A 98 -3.48 1.99 -13.51
N PHE A 99 -2.88 1.05 -12.77
CA PHE A 99 -1.61 0.44 -13.15
C PHE A 99 -1.74 -0.35 -14.45
N ASN A 100 -0.98 0.08 -15.46
CA ASN A 100 -0.89 -0.56 -16.75
C ASN A 100 0.58 -0.76 -17.12
N HIS A 101 1.11 -1.94 -16.83
CA HIS A 101 2.50 -2.37 -17.01
C HIS A 101 3.58 -1.62 -16.20
N MET A 102 3.60 -0.29 -16.20
CA MET A 102 4.51 0.53 -15.38
C MET A 102 3.84 1.85 -14.97
N ALA A 103 4.29 2.43 -13.85
CA ALA A 103 3.87 3.77 -13.45
C ALA A 103 4.37 4.81 -14.47
N ASN A 104 3.51 5.78 -14.82
CA ASN A 104 3.92 6.93 -15.64
C ASN A 104 4.85 7.88 -14.87
N GLU A 105 5.51 8.82 -15.58
CA GLU A 105 6.51 9.72 -14.98
C GLU A 105 5.95 10.61 -13.86
N GLU A 106 4.70 11.08 -13.99
CA GLU A 106 4.04 11.86 -12.93
C GLU A 106 3.83 11.01 -11.68
N THR A 107 3.35 9.77 -11.85
CA THR A 107 3.13 8.82 -10.76
C THR A 107 4.45 8.46 -10.09
N LYS A 108 5.50 8.20 -10.87
CA LYS A 108 6.85 7.96 -10.33
C LYS A 108 7.36 9.14 -9.52
N SER A 109 7.19 10.37 -10.00
CA SER A 109 7.59 11.57 -9.25
C SER A 109 6.83 11.70 -7.92
N ARG A 110 5.51 11.44 -7.93
CA ARG A 110 4.69 11.43 -6.70
C ARG A 110 5.16 10.36 -5.72
N LEU A 111 5.48 9.16 -6.19
CA LEU A 111 5.99 8.06 -5.37
C LEU A 111 7.40 8.36 -4.82
N GLN A 112 8.28 8.96 -5.61
CA GLN A 112 9.63 9.35 -5.17
C GLN A 112 9.59 10.39 -4.04
N ASN A 113 8.59 11.28 -4.02
CA ASN A 113 8.40 12.23 -2.92
C ASN A 113 7.96 11.57 -1.58
N LEU A 114 7.65 10.27 -1.59
CA LEU A 114 7.26 9.50 -0.41
C LEU A 114 8.41 8.68 0.19
N LEU A 115 9.59 8.67 -0.44
CA LEU A 115 10.79 7.96 0.01
C LEU A 115 11.60 8.83 0.98
#